data_AF-H5U0E0-F1
#
_entry.id   AF-H5U0E0-F1
#
_cell.length_a   1.000
_cell.length_b   1.000
_cell.length_c   1.000
_cell.angle_alpha   90.00
_cell.angle_beta   90.00
_cell.angle_gamma   90.00
#
_symmetry.space_group_name_H-M   'P 1'
#
loop_
_entity.id
_entity.type
_entity.pdbx_description
1 polymer ?
#
loop_
_entity_poly.entity_id
_entity_poly.type
_entity_poly.pdbx_seq_one_letter_code
_entity_poly.pdbx_strand_id
1 'polypeptide(L)'
;MSRRCSAIQDSATHRSRYGLHMPTYVFRCPQACDDVEQVHSMLTVPDDVECPVCSERARRIVTAPRLGVGDSAAMRAHDATRATADAPAVVSSVPGSPRRSTPVTTNPLHRRLPRP
;
A
#
# COMPACT_ATOMS: atom_id res chain seq x y z
N MET A 1 24.94 16.63 -38.43
CA MET A 1 25.56 15.31 -38.19
C MET A 1 25.26 14.91 -36.75
N SER A 2 24.07 14.37 -36.53
CA SER A 2 23.50 14.10 -35.20
C SER A 2 23.81 12.67 -34.80
N ARG A 3 24.66 12.48 -33.80
CA ARG A 3 24.93 11.14 -33.26
C ARG A 3 23.77 10.75 -32.36
N ARG A 4 23.01 9.77 -32.83
CA ARG A 4 22.07 8.96 -32.06
C ARG A 4 22.82 8.41 -30.85
N CYS A 5 22.33 8.70 -29.65
CA CYS A 5 22.61 7.87 -28.49
C CYS A 5 21.27 7.34 -28.01
N SER A 6 20.81 6.26 -28.65
CA SER A 6 19.76 5.40 -28.10
C SER A 6 20.28 4.88 -26.76
N ALA A 7 19.80 5.45 -25.66
CA ALA A 7 19.96 4.84 -24.36
C ALA A 7 19.06 3.60 -24.33
N ILE A 8 19.70 2.47 -24.60
CA ILE A 8 19.18 1.12 -24.52
C ILE A 8 18.55 0.95 -23.13
N GLN A 9 17.24 0.74 -23.11
CA GLN A 9 16.49 0.35 -21.93
C GLN A 9 16.78 -1.13 -21.69
N ASP A 10 17.83 -1.43 -20.93
CA ASP A 10 18.09 -2.78 -20.44
C ASP A 10 18.35 -2.74 -18.94
N SER A 11 17.44 -3.36 -18.18
CA SER A 11 17.73 -4.19 -17.00
C SER A 11 16.41 -4.63 -16.35
N ALA A 12 15.65 -5.45 -17.06
CA ALA A 12 14.63 -6.29 -16.45
C ALA A 12 15.31 -7.56 -15.90
N THR A 13 15.57 -7.63 -14.58
CA THR A 13 15.48 -8.87 -13.79
C THR A 13 15.67 -8.57 -12.30
N HIS A 14 14.58 -8.29 -11.58
CA HIS A 14 14.56 -8.50 -10.13
C HIS A 14 13.32 -9.32 -9.76
N ARG A 15 13.50 -10.63 -9.67
CA ARG A 15 12.44 -11.61 -9.39
C ARG A 15 12.11 -11.59 -7.90
N SER A 16 11.18 -10.74 -7.50
CA SER A 16 10.64 -10.70 -6.13
C SER A 16 9.27 -11.37 -6.05
N ARG A 17 9.05 -12.18 -5.01
CA ARG A 17 7.77 -12.87 -4.71
C ARG A 17 6.70 -11.92 -4.14
N TYR A 18 7.03 -10.65 -3.97
CA TYR A 18 6.09 -9.57 -3.71
C TYR A 18 5.80 -8.91 -5.06
N GLY A 19 4.53 -8.88 -5.49
CA GLY A 19 4.15 -8.37 -6.81
C GLY A 19 4.86 -7.06 -7.14
N LEU A 20 5.58 -7.03 -8.26
CA LEU A 20 6.30 -5.87 -8.78
C LEU A 20 5.30 -4.82 -9.26
N HIS A 21 4.60 -4.19 -8.32
CA HIS A 21 3.78 -3.02 -8.62
C HIS A 21 4.73 -1.84 -8.79
N MET A 22 5.23 -1.67 -10.01
CA MET A 22 5.96 -0.46 -10.36
C MET A 22 4.97 0.72 -10.35
N PRO A 23 5.27 1.79 -9.59
CA PRO A 23 4.37 2.93 -9.49
C PRO A 23 4.26 3.68 -10.82
N THR A 24 3.08 4.24 -11.05
CA THR A 24 2.82 5.17 -12.14
C THR A 24 3.03 6.60 -11.64
N TYR A 25 3.75 7.40 -12.42
CA TYR A 25 4.00 8.82 -12.20
C TYR A 25 3.37 9.64 -13.31
N VAL A 26 2.97 10.86 -12.96
CA VAL A 26 2.36 11.82 -13.88
C VAL A 26 3.31 12.98 -14.14
N PHE A 27 3.46 13.36 -15.40
CA PHE A 27 4.32 14.46 -15.85
C PHE A 27 3.49 15.48 -16.61
N ARG A 28 3.63 16.76 -16.24
CA ARG A 28 2.88 17.88 -16.83
C ARG A 28 3.76 18.70 -17.75
N CYS A 29 3.26 18.90 -18.97
CA CYS A 29 3.91 19.75 -19.95
C CYS A 29 3.63 21.24 -19.68
N PRO A 30 4.62 22.14 -19.80
CA PRO A 30 4.39 23.59 -19.68
C PRO A 30 3.57 24.17 -20.84
N GLN A 31 3.49 23.49 -21.98
CA GLN A 31 2.78 23.96 -23.19
C GLN A 31 1.29 23.59 -23.21
N ALA A 32 0.71 23.21 -22.07
CA ALA A 32 -0.69 22.79 -21.94
C ALA A 32 -1.09 21.57 -22.81
N CYS A 33 -0.14 20.70 -23.15
CA CYS A 33 -0.44 19.36 -23.63
C CYS A 33 -1.03 18.49 -22.50
N ASP A 34 -1.63 17.36 -22.87
CA ASP A 34 -2.11 16.37 -21.91
C ASP A 34 -1.00 15.86 -20.98
N ASP A 35 -1.37 15.51 -19.76
CA ASP A 35 -0.47 14.91 -18.79
C ASP A 35 0.01 13.53 -19.28
N VAL A 36 1.29 13.23 -19.07
CA VAL A 36 1.93 11.98 -19.49
C VAL A 36 2.04 11.04 -18.29
N GLU A 37 1.51 9.84 -18.39
CA GLU A 37 1.68 8.78 -17.38
C GLU A 37 2.81 7.83 -17.77
N GLN A 38 3.77 7.62 -16.87
CA GLN A 38 4.85 6.63 -17.06
C GLN A 38 5.11 5.81 -15.80
N VAL A 39 5.51 4.57 -16.00
CA VAL A 39 5.86 3.65 -14.92
C VAL A 39 7.37 3.71 -14.67
N HIS A 40 7.77 4.04 -13.45
CA HIS A 40 9.18 4.09 -13.06
C HIS A 40 9.38 3.37 -11.74
N SER A 41 10.61 2.92 -11.47
CA SER A 41 10.96 2.50 -10.11
C SER A 41 11.01 3.73 -9.20
N MET A 42 10.68 3.58 -7.92
CA MET A 42 10.81 4.68 -6.96
C MET A 42 12.25 5.20 -6.83
N LEU A 43 13.25 4.37 -7.15
CA LEU A 43 14.66 4.68 -6.98
C LEU A 43 15.25 5.43 -8.18
N THR A 44 14.65 5.30 -9.37
CA THR A 44 15.21 5.79 -10.63
C THR A 44 14.27 6.70 -11.42
N VAL A 45 13.17 7.14 -10.79
CA VAL A 45 12.20 8.04 -11.42
C VAL A 45 12.84 9.41 -11.69
N PRO A 46 12.78 9.94 -12.93
CA PRO A 46 13.32 11.26 -13.25
C PRO A 46 12.40 12.38 -12.77
N ASP A 47 12.95 13.58 -12.63
CA ASP A 47 12.16 14.79 -12.30
C ASP A 47 11.39 15.34 -13.52
N ASP A 48 11.80 14.97 -14.72
CA ASP A 48 11.15 15.36 -15.97
C ASP A 48 11.36 14.32 -17.08
N VAL A 49 10.48 14.39 -18.07
CA VAL A 49 10.51 13.55 -19.29
C VAL A 49 10.28 14.42 -20.52
N GLU A 50 10.63 13.91 -21.69
CA GLU A 50 10.30 14.57 -22.95
C GLU A 50 8.80 14.41 -23.25
N CYS A 51 8.11 15.52 -23.54
CA CYS A 51 6.70 15.49 -23.92
C CYS A 51 6.55 14.82 -25.29
N PRO A 52 5.69 13.79 -25.45
CA PRO A 52 5.52 13.10 -26.73
C PRO A 52 4.83 13.95 -27.81
N VAL A 53 4.27 15.11 -27.44
CA VAL A 53 3.54 16.00 -28.35
C VAL A 53 4.41 17.15 -28.86
N CYS A 54 5.11 17.85 -27.96
CA CYS A 54 5.87 19.06 -28.29
C CYS A 54 7.38 18.98 -28.01
N SER A 55 7.88 17.83 -27.53
CA SER A 55 9.28 17.61 -27.14
C SER A 55 9.83 18.52 -26.03
N GLU A 56 8.99 19.35 -25.41
CA GLU A 56 9.37 20.13 -24.24
C GLU A 56 9.51 19.26 -22.98
N ARG A 57 10.27 19.76 -21.99
CA ARG A 57 10.47 19.07 -20.72
C ARG A 57 9.20 19.10 -19.87
N ALA A 58 8.53 17.97 -19.74
CA ALA A 58 7.37 17.77 -18.88
C ALA A 58 7.83 17.39 -17.46
N ARG A 59 7.47 18.18 -16.45
CA ARG A 59 7.92 17.96 -15.06
C ARG A 59 7.02 16.98 -14.34
N ARG A 60 7.62 16.14 -13.49
CA ARG A 60 6.89 15.26 -12.59
C ARG A 60 6.06 16.09 -11.61
N ILE A 61 4.79 15.73 -11.47
CA ILE A 61 3.87 16.38 -10.54
C ILE A 61 3.34 15.40 -9.51
N VAL A 62 3.03 15.91 -8.31
CA VAL A 62 2.34 15.15 -7.28
C VAL A 62 0.84 15.29 -7.54
N THR A 63 0.23 14.25 -8.07
CA THR A 63 -1.23 14.17 -8.28
C THR A 63 -1.86 13.32 -7.19
N ALA A 64 -3.19 13.41 -7.06
CA ALA A 64 -3.92 12.50 -6.21
C ALA A 64 -3.62 11.05 -6.66
N PRO A 65 -3.08 10.19 -5.79
CA PRO A 65 -2.89 8.80 -6.13
C PRO A 65 -4.26 8.21 -6.45
N ARG A 66 -4.36 7.43 -7.54
CA ARG A 66 -5.61 6.84 -8.05
C ARG A 66 -6.13 5.71 -7.14
N LEU A 67 -6.35 6.02 -5.86
CA LEU A 67 -6.82 5.09 -4.83
C LEU A 67 -8.33 4.85 -4.92
N GLY A 68 -9.06 5.61 -5.73
CA GLY A 68 -10.54 5.59 -5.78
C GLY A 68 -11.16 4.57 -6.73
N VAL A 69 -10.40 3.68 -7.36
CA VAL A 69 -10.97 2.73 -8.34
C VAL A 69 -11.52 1.49 -7.60
N GLY A 70 -12.76 1.57 -7.12
CA GLY A 70 -13.60 0.42 -6.70
C GLY A 70 -13.66 0.09 -5.21
N ASP A 71 -14.39 -0.98 -4.87
CA ASP A 71 -14.50 -1.57 -3.52
C ASP A 71 -13.33 -2.53 -3.24
N SER A 72 -12.11 -1.99 -3.24
CA SER A 72 -10.93 -2.80 -2.95
C SER A 72 -10.84 -3.14 -1.47
N ALA A 73 -10.16 -4.24 -1.14
CA ALA A 73 -9.89 -4.60 0.25
C ALA A 73 -9.17 -3.48 1.02
N ALA A 74 -8.33 -2.68 0.36
CA ALA A 74 -7.65 -1.54 0.98
C ALA A 74 -8.65 -0.42 1.33
N MET A 75 -9.58 -0.09 0.43
CA MET A 75 -10.62 0.91 0.70
C MET A 75 -11.51 0.47 1.85
N ARG A 76 -11.99 -0.78 1.86
CA ARG A 76 -12.77 -1.32 2.99
C ARG A 76 -12.02 -1.26 4.30
N ALA A 77 -10.70 -1.51 4.30
CA ALA A 77 -9.89 -1.41 5.51
C ALA A 77 -9.80 0.04 6.02
N HIS A 78 -9.63 1.01 5.12
CA HIS A 78 -9.66 2.43 5.47
C HIS A 78 -11.03 2.85 6.06
N ASP A 79 -12.12 2.42 5.44
CA ASP A 79 -13.47 2.76 5.90
C ASP A 79 -13.80 2.08 7.24
N ALA A 80 -13.40 0.82 7.42
CA ALA A 80 -13.52 0.13 8.70
C ALA A 80 -12.74 0.85 9.81
N THR A 81 -11.54 1.37 9.50
CA THR A 81 -10.74 2.16 10.45
C THR A 81 -11.45 3.45 10.81
N ARG A 82 -11.96 4.20 9.82
CA ARG A 82 -12.74 5.44 10.06
C ARG A 82 -13.96 5.16 10.93
N ALA A 83 -14.70 4.08 10.65
CA ALA A 83 -15.90 3.71 11.40
C ALA A 83 -15.63 3.46 12.89
N THR A 84 -14.42 3.05 13.28
CA THR A 84 -14.09 2.83 14.70
C THR A 84 -14.11 4.09 15.56
N ALA A 85 -14.02 5.28 14.95
CA ALA A 85 -14.09 6.54 15.68
C ALA A 85 -15.48 6.80 16.26
N ASP A 86 -16.53 6.52 15.48
CA ASP A 86 -17.92 6.81 15.84
C ASP A 86 -18.69 5.55 16.29
N ALA A 87 -18.34 4.39 15.74
CA ALA A 87 -19.01 3.10 15.99
C ALA A 87 -17.99 1.96 16.18
N PRO A 88 -17.19 1.98 17.26
CA PRO A 88 -16.26 0.91 17.54
C PRO A 88 -16.99 -0.41 17.79
N ALA A 89 -16.53 -1.49 17.16
CA ALA A 89 -17.04 -2.82 17.43
C ALA A 89 -16.61 -3.28 18.83
N VAL A 90 -17.56 -3.29 19.77
CA VAL A 90 -17.33 -3.80 21.14
C VAL A 90 -17.35 -5.33 21.12
N VAL A 91 -16.19 -5.95 21.33
CA VAL A 91 -16.09 -7.41 21.45
C VAL A 91 -16.32 -7.85 22.89
N SER A 92 -17.25 -8.78 23.10
CA SER A 92 -17.55 -9.35 24.43
C SER A 92 -16.62 -10.52 24.80
N SER A 93 -15.77 -10.96 23.87
CA SER A 93 -14.76 -12.00 24.08
C SER A 93 -13.66 -11.88 23.03
N VAL A 94 -12.47 -12.41 23.35
CA VAL A 94 -11.31 -12.38 22.44
C VAL A 94 -11.58 -13.32 21.25
N PRO A 95 -11.58 -12.82 20.00
CA PRO A 95 -11.76 -13.65 18.81
C PRO A 95 -10.66 -14.71 18.70
N GLY A 96 -11.04 -15.96 18.44
CA GLY A 96 -10.08 -17.04 18.18
C GLY A 96 -9.44 -17.70 19.40
N SER A 97 -9.84 -17.37 20.62
CA SER A 97 -9.39 -18.09 21.81
C SER A 97 -10.34 -19.24 22.15
N PRO A 98 -10.00 -20.52 21.87
CA PRO A 98 -10.70 -21.62 22.51
C PRO A 98 -10.46 -21.48 24.02
N ARG A 99 -11.52 -21.28 24.81
CA ARG A 99 -11.41 -21.27 26.27
C ARG A 99 -10.92 -22.65 26.70
N ARG A 100 -9.61 -22.77 26.95
CA ARG A 100 -9.06 -23.94 27.63
C ARG A 100 -9.58 -23.86 29.06
N SER A 101 -10.39 -24.82 29.47
CA SER A 101 -10.82 -24.93 30.87
C SER A 101 -9.56 -25.00 31.74
N THR A 102 -9.44 -24.14 32.74
CA THR A 102 -8.42 -24.28 33.78
C THR A 102 -8.66 -25.63 34.48
N PRO A 103 -7.66 -26.52 34.54
CA PRO A 103 -7.81 -27.78 35.25
C PRO A 103 -8.12 -27.50 36.72
N VAL A 104 -9.30 -27.92 37.19
CA VAL A 104 -9.65 -27.84 38.60
C VAL A 104 -9.09 -29.08 39.29
N THR A 105 -8.20 -28.87 40.25
CA THR A 105 -7.67 -29.96 41.08
C THR A 105 -8.68 -30.33 42.17
N THR A 106 -9.13 -31.59 42.18
CA THR A 106 -10.09 -32.15 43.16
C THR A 106 -9.39 -32.68 44.42
N ASN A 107 -8.20 -32.15 44.76
CA ASN A 107 -7.46 -32.63 45.92
C ASN A 107 -8.25 -32.35 47.22
N PRO A 108 -8.59 -33.38 48.02
CA PRO A 108 -9.36 -33.22 49.25
C PRO A 108 -8.64 -32.35 50.31
N LEU A 109 -7.32 -32.19 50.22
CA LEU A 109 -6.52 -31.34 51.11
C LEU A 109 -6.84 -29.85 50.97
N HIS A 110 -7.44 -29.41 49.86
CA HIS A 110 -7.87 -28.01 49.70
C HIS A 110 -8.87 -27.56 50.76
N ARG A 111 -9.61 -28.49 51.37
CA ARG A 111 -10.55 -28.18 52.47
C ARG A 111 -9.86 -27.64 53.72
N ARG A 112 -8.55 -27.87 53.86
CA ARG A 112 -7.74 -27.45 55.00
C ARG A 112 -7.01 -26.13 54.77
N LEU A 113 -7.08 -25.57 53.57
CA LEU A 113 -6.49 -24.27 53.31
C LEU A 113 -7.31 -23.17 54.01
N PRO A 114 -6.66 -22.12 54.54
CA PRO A 114 -7.35 -20.93 55.04
C PRO A 114 -8.22 -20.36 53.92
N ARG A 115 -9.50 -20.13 54.23
CA ARG A 115 -10.41 -19.50 53.27
C ARG A 115 -10.13 -17.99 53.26
N PRO A 116 -9.95 -17.36 52.09
CA PRO A 116 -9.90 -15.91 51.98
C PRO A 116 -11.25 -15.27 52.34
#